data_AF-A0A4Q2UYR6-F1
#
_entry.id   AF-A0A4Q2UYR6-F1
#
_cell.length_a   1.000
_cell.length_b   1.000
_cell.length_c   1.000
_cell.angle_alpha   90.00
_cell.angle_beta   90.00
_cell.angle_gamma   90.00
#
_symmetry.space_group_name_H-M   'P 1'
#
loop_
_entity.id
_entity.type
_entity.pdbx_description
1 polymer ?
#
loop_
_entity_poly.entity_id
_entity_poly.type
_entity_poly.pdbx_seq_one_letter_code
_entity_poly.pdbx_strand_id
1 'polypeptide(L)'
;MLVIVGLGMLFQFLLTIFMFLVSRKFHNSFGISGTEVTGTESQQKAAARKGWEWWPSIVWQLVWGWVIAPVILWKSRNIRDTQGWRVQTIACCLANLHAAPMWLIALYIPAMAPVNSIFVPLQWIALSIMILEIFTIFLPCWEVFKHQSLRQETLDIIAQWESNNTLAQGSAKSITTRSTTVAGSSRTAWSKDGSIRSQISSESIFAMGALEYVLERNPEPLQQFSALRDFSGENIAFLRPISEWKLSLPASVRGPKNQVDSATQELVHERFNSALRIYTNFVSARYAEFQVNLSSHDLKKLENVFETSARTIYGEKRAVDPALPFESFMMTSPANVNSSGASAHGSENGIITASIEVSDRALYWGDIPEDFDGSIFDDAEASIKYLVLTNTWPKFVKDKHCSLASTDNLESGNVILTTRSK
;
A
#
# COMPACT_ATOMS: atom_id res chain seq x y z
N MET A 1 17.36 2.30 9.30
CA MET A 1 16.55 3.55 9.37
C MET A 1 16.48 4.12 10.78
N LEU A 2 15.94 3.40 11.77
CA LEU A 2 15.77 3.92 13.15
C LEU A 2 17.08 4.38 13.81
N VAL A 3 18.19 3.67 13.58
CA VAL A 3 19.52 4.06 14.09
C VAL A 3 19.97 5.40 13.51
N ILE A 4 19.75 5.64 12.21
CA ILE A 4 20.12 6.89 11.54
C ILE A 4 19.27 8.05 12.08
N VAL A 5 17.96 7.83 12.23
CA VAL A 5 17.05 8.81 12.85
C VAL A 5 17.48 9.09 14.29
N GLY A 6 17.80 8.05 15.07
CA GLY A 6 18.31 8.17 16.44
C GLY A 6 19.61 8.97 16.53
N LEU A 7 20.56 8.71 15.65
CA LEU A 7 21.82 9.48 15.55
C LEU A 7 21.55 10.94 15.17
N GLY A 8 20.63 11.20 14.25
CA GLY A 8 20.22 12.56 13.89
C GLY A 8 19.58 13.31 15.05
N MET A 9 18.69 12.65 15.81
CA MET A 9 18.09 13.23 17.01
C MET A 9 19.13 13.51 18.10
N LEU A 10 20.07 12.58 18.32
CA LEU A 10 21.17 12.78 19.27
C LEU A 10 22.06 13.95 18.85
N PHE A 11 22.43 14.03 17.58
CA PHE A 11 23.21 15.14 17.05
C PHE A 11 22.49 16.48 17.26
N GLN A 12 21.20 16.57 16.96
CA GLN A 12 20.40 17.77 17.18
C GLN A 12 20.35 18.17 18.66
N PHE A 13 20.22 17.18 19.56
CA PHE A 13 20.23 17.41 21.00
C PHE A 13 21.59 17.96 21.48
N LEU A 14 22.68 17.33 21.06
CA LEU A 14 24.05 17.79 21.38
C LEU A 14 24.33 19.19 20.83
N LEU A 15 23.88 19.48 19.60
CA LEU A 15 23.99 20.80 18.99
C LEU A 15 23.21 21.86 19.76
N THR A 16 22.02 21.52 20.26
CA THR A 16 21.20 22.42 21.08
C THR A 16 21.89 22.72 22.42
N ILE A 17 22.43 21.70 23.09
CA ILE A 17 23.23 21.88 24.32
C ILE A 17 24.45 22.76 24.03
N PHE A 18 25.16 22.49 22.94
CA PHE A 18 26.33 23.26 22.56
C PHE A 18 25.97 24.75 22.36
N MET A 19 24.91 25.04 21.60
CA MET A 19 24.45 26.43 21.37
C MET A 19 24.03 27.12 22.67
N PHE A 20 23.38 26.39 23.57
CA PHE A 20 23.00 26.90 24.89
C PHE A 20 24.22 27.25 25.75
N LEU A 21 25.22 26.36 25.83
CA LEU A 21 26.41 26.56 26.66
C LEU A 21 27.36 27.65 26.13
N VAL A 22 27.43 27.81 24.80
CA VAL A 22 28.37 28.73 24.15
C VAL A 22 27.92 30.19 24.24
N SER A 23 26.61 30.46 24.23
CA SER A 23 26.08 31.82 24.25
C SER A 23 25.88 32.35 25.68
N ARG A 24 26.53 33.47 26.01
CA ARG A 24 26.29 34.22 27.27
C ARG A 24 24.90 34.88 27.31
N LYS A 25 24.11 34.76 26.23
CA LYS A 25 22.69 35.10 26.20
C LYS A 25 21.90 34.35 27.27
N PHE A 26 22.26 33.10 27.55
CA PHE A 26 21.50 32.20 28.41
C PHE A 26 22.13 32.01 29.81
N HIS A 27 23.36 32.50 30.01
CA HIS A 27 24.15 32.28 31.22
C HIS A 27 24.91 33.54 31.62
N ASN A 28 24.94 33.84 32.92
CA ASN A 28 25.64 35.02 33.44
C ASN A 28 27.14 34.78 33.70
N SER A 29 27.60 33.52 33.78
CA SER A 29 28.94 33.18 34.29
C SER A 29 29.90 32.57 33.26
N PHE A 30 29.43 32.01 32.15
CA PHE A 30 30.28 31.34 31.16
C PHE A 30 29.71 31.45 29.73
N GLY A 31 30.57 31.29 28.72
CA GLY A 31 30.26 31.44 27.30
C GLY A 31 31.17 32.45 26.59
N ILE A 32 30.95 32.68 25.29
CA ILE A 32 31.74 33.60 24.46
C ILE A 32 31.48 35.07 24.84
N SER A 33 32.55 35.81 25.10
CA SER A 33 32.49 37.26 25.39
C SER A 33 31.97 38.03 24.18
N GLY A 34 31.05 38.99 24.40
CA GLY A 34 30.39 39.74 23.33
C GLY A 34 29.02 39.20 22.90
N THR A 35 28.55 38.09 23.47
CA THR A 35 27.16 37.58 23.29
C THR A 35 26.22 37.95 24.44
N GLU A 36 26.70 38.76 25.38
CA GLU A 36 25.96 39.18 26.58
C GLU A 36 24.84 40.16 26.22
N VAL A 37 23.72 40.06 26.95
CA VAL A 37 22.60 40.99 26.81
C VAL A 37 22.39 41.73 28.12
N THR A 38 22.63 43.04 28.08
CA THR A 38 22.40 43.97 29.20
C THR A 38 21.04 44.64 29.06
N GLY A 39 20.29 44.77 30.15
CA GLY A 39 18.98 45.44 30.15
C GLY A 39 18.07 44.93 31.26
N THR A 40 16.80 45.31 31.19
CA THR A 40 15.77 44.74 32.08
C THR A 40 15.51 43.27 31.75
N GLU A 41 14.97 42.48 32.69
CA GLU A 41 14.69 41.06 32.45
C GLU A 41 13.82 40.80 31.22
N SER A 42 12.87 41.70 30.92
CA SER A 42 12.00 41.61 29.75
C SER A 42 12.78 41.82 28.44
N GLN A 43 13.73 42.75 28.44
CA GLN A 43 14.62 42.99 27.29
C GLN A 43 15.59 41.83 27.09
N GLN A 44 16.11 41.24 28.16
CA GLN A 44 16.96 40.05 28.09
C GLN A 44 16.20 38.84 27.53
N LYS A 45 14.97 38.61 27.99
CA LYS A 45 14.09 37.53 27.46
C LYS A 45 13.71 37.76 25.99
N ALA A 46 13.49 39.01 25.57
CA ALA A 46 13.26 39.34 24.16
C ALA A 46 14.54 39.13 23.32
N ALA A 47 15.68 39.55 23.90
CA ALA A 47 17.06 39.22 23.54
C ALA A 47 17.22 37.75 23.12
N ALA A 48 16.87 36.86 24.05
CA ALA A 48 17.08 35.43 23.97
C ALA A 48 16.36 34.75 22.79
N ARG A 49 15.29 35.36 22.28
CA ARG A 49 14.47 34.82 21.18
C ARG A 49 15.02 35.12 19.78
N LYS A 50 16.11 35.89 19.68
CA LYS A 50 16.72 36.31 18.40
C LYS A 50 18.22 36.08 18.44
N GLY A 51 18.83 35.86 17.28
CA GLY A 51 20.28 35.77 17.16
C GLY A 51 20.77 34.52 16.45
N TRP A 52 22.09 34.40 16.38
CA TRP A 52 22.78 33.33 15.66
C TRP A 52 22.59 31.96 16.32
N GLU A 53 22.23 31.93 17.59
CA GLU A 53 22.01 30.70 18.37
C GLU A 53 20.86 29.84 17.79
N TRP A 54 19.94 30.48 17.08
CA TRP A 54 18.78 29.83 16.45
C TRP A 54 19.05 29.39 15.00
N TRP A 55 20.21 29.72 14.43
CA TRP A 55 20.52 29.38 13.04
C TRP A 55 20.41 27.89 12.72
N PRO A 56 20.91 26.96 13.56
CA PRO A 56 20.74 25.54 13.27
C PRO A 56 19.27 25.13 13.09
N SER A 57 18.39 25.61 13.97
CA SER A 57 16.95 25.36 13.90
C SER A 57 16.32 26.01 12.67
N ILE A 58 16.68 27.26 12.36
CA ILE A 58 16.18 28.00 11.19
C ILE A 58 16.57 27.29 9.90
N VAL A 59 17.87 26.98 9.73
CA VAL A 59 18.39 26.30 8.54
C VAL A 59 17.73 24.94 8.38
N TRP A 60 17.62 24.17 9.46
CA TRP A 60 16.97 22.86 9.41
C TRP A 60 15.50 22.96 8.99
N GLN A 61 14.73 23.89 9.57
CA GLN A 61 13.34 24.13 9.20
C GLN A 61 13.19 24.58 7.74
N LEU A 62 14.08 25.44 7.24
CA LEU A 62 14.06 25.88 5.84
C LEU A 62 14.43 24.76 4.88
N VAL A 63 15.42 23.92 5.21
CA VAL A 63 15.75 22.74 4.38
C VAL A 63 14.55 21.81 4.26
N TRP A 64 13.89 21.48 5.38
CA TRP A 64 12.72 20.61 5.35
C TRP A 64 11.52 21.24 4.64
N GLY A 65 11.20 22.50 4.98
CA GLY A 65 10.03 23.20 4.43
C GLY A 65 10.19 23.63 2.98
N TRP A 66 11.37 24.08 2.57
CA TRP A 66 11.58 24.75 1.28
C TRP A 66 12.46 24.00 0.30
N VAL A 67 13.11 22.91 0.72
CA VAL A 67 13.84 22.01 -0.20
C VAL A 67 13.17 20.66 -0.26
N ILE A 68 13.01 19.99 0.89
CA ILE A 68 12.50 18.61 0.94
C ILE A 68 11.00 18.54 0.65
N ALA A 69 10.18 19.40 1.28
CA ALA A 69 8.74 19.43 1.04
C ALA A 69 8.37 19.65 -0.45
N PRO A 70 8.97 20.60 -1.19
CA PRO A 70 8.76 20.71 -2.64
C PRO A 70 9.13 19.45 -3.43
N VAL A 71 10.23 18.77 -3.07
CA VAL A 71 10.61 17.48 -3.70
C VAL A 71 9.55 16.41 -3.42
N ILE A 72 9.03 16.33 -2.19
CA ILE A 72 7.95 15.40 -1.82
C ILE A 72 6.66 15.75 -2.57
N LEU A 73 6.29 17.02 -2.66
CA LEU A 73 5.13 17.48 -3.44
C LEU A 73 5.27 17.10 -4.91
N TRP A 74 6.47 17.25 -5.48
CA TRP A 74 6.74 16.87 -6.86
C TRP A 74 6.65 15.35 -7.08
N LYS A 75 7.26 14.54 -6.20
CA LYS A 75 7.22 13.08 -6.30
C LYS A 75 5.82 12.50 -6.08
N SER A 76 5.03 13.09 -5.18
CA SER A 76 3.69 12.59 -4.83
C SER A 76 2.58 12.99 -5.81
N ARG A 77 2.85 13.86 -6.80
CA ARG A 77 1.82 14.42 -7.70
C ARG A 77 1.01 13.39 -8.47
N ASN A 78 1.62 12.27 -8.86
CA ASN A 78 1.01 11.23 -9.69
C ASN A 78 0.49 10.03 -8.89
N ILE A 79 0.64 10.04 -7.56
CA ILE A 79 0.13 8.96 -6.72
C ILE A 79 -1.39 9.12 -6.60
N ARG A 80 -2.14 8.03 -6.77
CA ARG A 80 -3.61 8.02 -6.66
C ARG A 80 -4.04 6.92 -5.71
N ASP A 81 -3.68 7.08 -4.45
CA ASP A 81 -3.94 6.07 -3.43
C ASP A 81 -5.41 6.08 -2.94
N THR A 82 -5.84 4.96 -2.36
CA THR A 82 -7.16 4.80 -1.74
C THR A 82 -7.19 5.17 -0.26
N GLN A 83 -6.02 5.42 0.34
CA GLN A 83 -5.77 5.49 1.79
C GLN A 83 -5.44 6.92 2.28
N GLY A 84 -5.68 7.95 1.47
CA GLY A 84 -5.44 9.36 1.82
C GLY A 84 -3.98 9.80 1.98
N TRP A 85 -3.02 8.91 1.82
CA TRP A 85 -1.61 9.16 2.12
C TRP A 85 -1.06 10.34 1.33
N ARG A 86 -1.44 10.45 0.05
CA ARG A 86 -1.05 11.62 -0.76
C ARG A 86 -1.65 12.90 -0.22
N VAL A 87 -2.95 12.91 0.10
CA VAL A 87 -3.65 14.11 0.57
C VAL A 87 -3.05 14.58 1.89
N GLN A 88 -2.85 13.66 2.83
CA GLN A 88 -2.17 13.91 4.09
C GLN A 88 -0.78 14.49 3.87
N THR A 89 0.03 13.85 3.03
CA THR A 89 1.42 14.30 2.76
C THR A 89 1.46 15.70 2.14
N ILE A 90 0.60 15.97 1.15
CA ILE A 90 0.50 17.29 0.51
C ILE A 90 0.06 18.34 1.52
N ALA A 91 -1.01 18.08 2.28
CA ALA A 91 -1.52 19.01 3.27
C ALA A 91 -0.47 19.33 4.34
N CYS A 92 0.26 18.32 4.82
CA CYS A 92 1.35 18.50 5.79
C CYS A 92 2.52 19.31 5.23
N CYS A 93 2.91 19.08 3.97
CA CYS A 93 3.96 19.86 3.34
C CYS A 93 3.54 21.32 3.18
N LEU A 94 2.32 21.58 2.71
CA LEU A 94 1.80 22.93 2.52
C LEU A 94 1.63 23.68 3.84
N ALA A 95 1.16 23.00 4.88
CA ALA A 95 1.02 23.57 6.22
C ALA A 95 2.36 24.11 6.76
N ASN A 96 3.47 23.44 6.48
CA ASN A 96 4.78 23.85 6.99
C ASN A 96 5.46 24.98 6.22
N LEU A 97 5.09 25.24 4.96
CA LEU A 97 5.80 26.21 4.11
C LEU A 97 5.84 27.62 4.72
N HIS A 98 4.73 28.06 5.32
CA HIS A 98 4.61 29.41 5.87
C HIS A 98 5.25 29.58 7.25
N ALA A 99 5.46 28.49 8.00
CA ALA A 99 5.80 28.54 9.42
C ALA A 99 7.12 29.29 9.70
N ALA A 100 8.22 28.86 9.07
CA ALA A 100 9.53 29.47 9.28
C ALA A 100 9.62 30.90 8.70
N PRO A 101 9.15 31.18 7.47
CA PRO A 101 9.14 32.56 6.94
C PRO A 101 8.34 33.53 7.82
N MET A 102 7.12 33.16 8.22
CA MET A 102 6.27 34.05 9.03
C MET A 102 6.83 34.26 10.44
N TRP A 103 7.43 33.22 11.04
CA TRP A 103 8.15 33.34 12.30
C TRP A 103 9.32 34.33 12.20
N LEU A 104 10.14 34.25 11.14
CA LEU A 104 11.26 35.17 10.92
C LEU A 104 10.79 36.61 10.65
N ILE A 105 9.76 36.78 9.81
CA ILE A 105 9.16 38.09 9.55
C ILE A 105 8.67 38.74 10.85
N ALA A 106 7.93 37.97 11.66
CA ALA A 106 7.42 38.44 12.94
C ALA A 106 8.55 38.78 13.94
N LEU A 107 9.70 38.10 13.88
CA LEU A 107 10.85 38.41 14.72
C LEU A 107 11.65 39.63 14.26
N TYR A 108 11.92 39.78 12.96
CA TYR A 108 12.90 40.75 12.48
C TYR A 108 12.29 42.02 11.88
N ILE A 109 11.01 42.03 11.48
CA ILE A 109 10.37 43.19 10.86
C ILE A 109 9.62 44.04 11.91
N PRO A 110 10.02 45.30 12.14
CA PRO A 110 9.35 46.17 13.13
C PRO A 110 7.88 46.44 12.83
N ALA A 111 7.48 46.43 11.56
CA ALA A 111 6.09 46.63 11.14
C ALA A 111 5.13 45.53 11.66
N MET A 112 5.64 44.37 12.06
CA MET A 112 4.83 43.31 12.68
C MET A 112 4.56 43.55 14.17
N ALA A 113 5.07 44.63 14.78
CA ALA A 113 4.87 44.91 16.21
C ALA A 113 3.38 44.97 16.65
N PRO A 114 2.44 45.58 15.89
CA PRO A 114 1.02 45.54 16.25
C PRO A 114 0.47 44.11 16.24
N VAL A 115 0.86 43.30 15.26
CA VAL A 115 0.44 41.89 15.17
C VAL A 115 1.02 41.09 16.34
N ASN A 116 2.30 41.28 16.65
CA ASN A 116 3.01 40.59 17.73
C ASN A 116 2.44 40.87 19.13
N SER A 117 1.66 41.94 19.30
CA SER A 117 0.97 42.23 20.56
C SER A 117 -0.17 41.26 20.85
N ILE A 118 -0.79 40.70 19.80
CA ILE A 118 -1.89 39.74 19.88
C ILE A 118 -1.38 38.32 19.57
N PHE A 119 -0.52 38.20 18.55
CA PHE A 119 -0.05 36.95 18.00
C PHE A 119 1.48 36.86 18.09
N VAL A 120 1.96 36.21 19.14
CA VAL A 120 3.41 36.07 19.41
C VAL A 120 4.11 35.38 18.25
N PRO A 121 5.33 35.79 17.82
CA PRO A 121 6.01 35.22 16.65
C PRO A 121 6.07 33.68 16.59
N LEU A 122 6.20 33.00 17.73
CA LEU A 122 6.26 31.53 17.77
C LEU A 122 4.93 30.86 17.39
N GLN A 123 3.81 31.58 17.49
CA GLN A 123 2.48 31.07 17.15
C GLN A 123 2.33 30.74 15.66
N TRP A 124 3.15 31.31 14.78
CA TRP A 124 3.18 30.91 13.36
C TRP A 124 3.62 29.45 13.17
N ILE A 125 4.51 28.96 14.03
CA ILE A 125 4.89 27.54 14.05
C ILE A 125 3.78 26.71 14.67
N ALA A 126 3.19 27.18 15.77
CA ALA A 126 2.07 26.50 16.44
C ALA A 126 0.87 26.30 15.50
N LEU A 127 0.56 27.29 14.66
CA LEU A 127 -0.48 27.19 13.64
C LEU A 127 -0.19 26.05 12.64
N SER A 128 1.05 25.93 12.18
CA SER A 128 1.46 24.80 11.32
C SER A 128 1.27 23.46 12.03
N ILE A 129 1.70 23.35 13.31
CA ILE A 129 1.53 22.13 14.10
C ILE A 129 0.06 21.76 14.26
N MET A 130 -0.81 22.73 14.54
CA MET A 130 -2.25 22.49 14.65
C MET A 130 -2.84 21.94 13.34
N ILE A 131 -2.44 22.52 12.20
CA ILE A 131 -2.88 22.04 10.89
C ILE A 131 -2.33 20.63 10.62
N LEU A 132 -1.07 20.36 11.00
CA LEU A 132 -0.50 19.01 10.91
C LEU A 132 -1.31 18.02 11.72
N GLU A 133 -1.59 18.31 12.98
CA GLU A 133 -2.40 17.43 13.85
C GLU A 133 -3.77 17.12 13.24
N ILE A 134 -4.42 18.12 12.63
CA ILE A 134 -5.67 17.92 11.90
C ILE A 134 -5.50 16.84 10.81
N PHE A 135 -4.48 16.99 9.96
CA PHE A 135 -4.28 16.07 8.83
C PHE A 135 -3.61 14.75 9.20
N THR A 136 -2.82 14.68 10.27
CA THR A 136 -2.11 13.46 10.67
C THR A 136 -2.90 12.60 11.64
N ILE A 137 -3.92 13.15 12.31
CA ILE A 137 -4.75 12.42 13.26
C ILE A 137 -6.17 12.24 12.71
N PHE A 138 -6.86 13.33 12.38
CA PHE A 138 -8.29 13.24 12.06
C PHE A 138 -8.55 12.60 10.70
N LEU A 139 -7.73 12.91 9.69
CA LEU A 139 -7.89 12.34 8.35
C LEU A 139 -7.69 10.81 8.36
N PRO A 140 -6.61 10.23 8.94
CA PRO A 140 -6.48 8.79 9.06
C PRO A 140 -7.62 8.14 9.86
N CYS A 141 -8.06 8.75 10.96
CA CYS A 141 -9.21 8.24 11.73
C CYS A 141 -10.48 8.19 10.87
N TRP A 142 -10.78 9.26 10.15
CA TRP A 142 -11.92 9.34 9.25
C TRP A 142 -11.86 8.27 8.15
N GLU A 143 -10.67 8.04 7.58
CA GLU A 143 -10.47 7.04 6.54
C GLU A 143 -10.63 5.61 7.05
N VAL A 144 -10.18 5.34 8.28
CA VAL A 144 -10.43 4.06 8.95
C VAL A 144 -11.92 3.83 9.12
N PHE A 145 -12.68 4.83 9.61
CA PHE A 145 -14.13 4.71 9.75
C PHE A 145 -14.82 4.47 8.40
N LYS A 146 -14.43 5.22 7.37
CA LYS A 146 -14.96 5.03 6.01
C LYS A 146 -14.66 3.63 5.47
N HIS A 147 -13.45 3.12 5.71
CA HIS A 147 -13.05 1.79 5.26
C HIS A 147 -13.78 0.68 6.03
N GLN A 148 -13.98 0.85 7.34
CA GLN A 148 -14.78 -0.05 8.17
C GLN A 148 -16.24 -0.07 7.72
N SER A 149 -16.85 1.09 7.45
CA SER A 149 -18.21 1.18 6.90
C SER A 149 -18.33 0.43 5.58
N LEU A 150 -17.39 0.67 4.64
CA LEU A 150 -17.40 -0.01 3.34
C LEU A 150 -17.23 -1.52 3.47
N ARG A 151 -16.34 -1.96 4.37
CA ARG A 151 -16.12 -3.38 4.64
C ARG A 151 -17.37 -4.02 5.27
N GLN A 152 -18.01 -3.35 6.22
CA GLN A 152 -19.24 -3.84 6.84
C GLN A 152 -20.37 -3.94 5.81
N GLU A 153 -20.58 -2.90 5.00
CA GLU A 153 -21.54 -2.93 3.90
C GLU A 153 -21.28 -4.11 2.95
N THR A 154 -20.02 -4.37 2.61
CA THR A 154 -19.62 -5.50 1.77
C THR A 154 -19.93 -6.84 2.44
N LEU A 155 -19.61 -6.99 3.72
CA LEU A 155 -19.89 -8.22 4.48
C LEU A 155 -21.39 -8.47 4.62
N ASP A 156 -22.18 -7.43 4.85
CA ASP A 156 -23.64 -7.53 4.95
C ASP A 156 -24.24 -7.97 3.60
N ILE A 157 -23.72 -7.44 2.48
CA ILE A 157 -24.12 -7.85 1.13
C ILE A 157 -23.74 -9.31 0.85
N ILE A 158 -22.53 -9.74 1.25
CA ILE A 158 -22.09 -11.13 1.09
C ILE A 158 -22.98 -12.06 1.92
N ALA A 159 -23.24 -11.73 3.19
CA ALA A 159 -24.08 -12.54 4.08
C ALA A 159 -25.51 -12.65 3.57
N GLN A 160 -26.07 -11.55 3.05
CA GLN A 160 -27.39 -11.55 2.43
C GLN A 160 -27.43 -12.47 1.22
N TRP A 161 -26.43 -12.39 0.34
CA TRP A 161 -26.33 -13.25 -0.83
C TRP A 161 -26.19 -14.73 -0.46
N GLU A 162 -25.36 -15.07 0.53
CA GLU A 162 -25.21 -16.44 1.04
C GLU A 162 -26.52 -16.98 1.62
N SER A 163 -27.27 -16.17 2.36
CA SER A 163 -28.59 -16.55 2.89
C SER A 163 -29.62 -16.81 1.78
N ASN A 164 -29.63 -15.97 0.75
CA ASN A 164 -30.53 -16.12 -0.40
C ASN A 164 -30.18 -17.36 -1.23
N ASN A 165 -28.89 -17.66 -1.41
CA ASN A 165 -28.42 -18.82 -2.16
C ASN A 165 -28.70 -20.14 -1.42
N THR A 166 -28.54 -20.17 -0.10
CA THR A 166 -28.91 -21.34 0.73
C THR A 166 -30.42 -21.58 0.73
N LEU A 167 -31.24 -20.53 0.74
CA LEU A 167 -32.70 -20.63 0.58
C LEU A 167 -33.09 -21.15 -0.82
N ALA A 168 -32.41 -20.71 -1.88
CA ALA A 168 -32.64 -21.20 -3.24
C ALA A 168 -32.26 -22.68 -3.42
N GLN A 169 -31.16 -23.14 -2.80
CA GLN A 169 -30.79 -24.56 -2.77
C GLN A 169 -31.72 -25.40 -1.88
N GLY A 170 -32.25 -24.85 -0.79
CA GLY A 170 -33.24 -25.50 0.07
C GLY A 170 -34.64 -25.62 -0.57
N SER A 171 -35.02 -24.65 -1.42
CA SER A 171 -36.31 -24.63 -2.12
C SER A 171 -36.38 -25.68 -3.25
N ALA A 172 -35.24 -26.13 -3.79
CA ALA A 172 -35.18 -27.22 -4.76
C ALA A 172 -35.62 -28.60 -4.20
N LYS A 173 -35.88 -28.72 -2.89
CA LYS A 173 -36.44 -29.94 -2.26
C LYS A 173 -37.94 -29.87 -1.93
N SER A 174 -38.65 -28.80 -2.28
CA SER A 174 -40.11 -28.76 -2.14
C SER A 174 -40.77 -28.70 -3.52
N ILE A 175 -40.92 -29.86 -4.14
CA ILE A 175 -41.92 -30.05 -5.20
C ILE A 175 -43.28 -30.07 -4.50
N THR A 176 -44.01 -28.95 -4.57
CA THR A 176 -45.47 -29.01 -4.63
C THR A 176 -45.94 -28.06 -5.72
N THR A 177 -46.29 -28.70 -6.83
CA THR A 177 -46.97 -28.22 -8.02
C THR A 177 -48.02 -27.13 -7.77
N ARG A 178 -47.85 -25.94 -8.36
CA ARG A 178 -48.88 -25.29 -9.21
C ARG A 178 -48.31 -24.12 -10.02
N SER A 179 -48.09 -24.40 -11.30
CA SER A 179 -48.25 -23.54 -12.48
C SER A 179 -48.06 -22.02 -12.35
N THR A 180 -46.97 -21.50 -12.93
CA THR A 180 -47.04 -20.43 -13.93
C THR A 180 -45.93 -20.65 -14.96
N THR A 181 -46.29 -20.49 -16.23
CA THR A 181 -45.44 -20.72 -17.40
C THR A 181 -44.28 -19.73 -17.45
N VAL A 182 -43.04 -20.22 -17.34
CA VAL A 182 -41.85 -19.45 -17.72
C VAL A 182 -41.32 -20.03 -19.02
N ALA A 183 -41.74 -19.40 -20.13
CA ALA A 183 -41.09 -19.59 -21.41
C ALA A 183 -39.64 -19.07 -21.29
N GLY A 184 -38.68 -19.90 -21.68
CA GLY A 184 -37.28 -19.53 -21.70
C GLY A 184 -37.01 -18.37 -22.65
N SER A 185 -36.07 -17.51 -22.26
CA SER A 185 -35.20 -16.78 -23.19
C SER A 185 -34.09 -16.08 -22.42
N SER A 186 -32.91 -16.70 -22.45
CA SER A 186 -31.62 -16.06 -22.25
C SER A 186 -31.40 -15.06 -23.38
N ARG A 187 -31.88 -13.80 -23.26
CA ARG A 187 -31.42 -12.70 -24.12
C ARG A 187 -31.41 -11.38 -23.36
N THR A 188 -30.26 -10.75 -23.42
CA THR A 188 -29.96 -9.34 -23.12
C THR A 188 -31.11 -8.36 -23.38
N ALA A 189 -31.53 -7.63 -22.36
CA ALA A 189 -32.26 -6.37 -22.52
C ALA A 189 -31.97 -5.46 -21.32
N TRP A 190 -31.09 -4.47 -21.51
CA TRP A 190 -31.04 -3.29 -20.64
C TRP A 190 -32.35 -2.51 -20.86
N SER A 191 -33.27 -2.61 -19.91
CA SER A 191 -34.43 -1.72 -19.82
C SER A 191 -34.46 -0.99 -18.48
N LYS A 192 -34.92 0.25 -18.60
CA LYS A 192 -34.83 1.39 -17.69
C LYS A 192 -35.97 1.31 -16.68
N ASP A 193 -35.67 0.92 -15.43
CA ASP A 193 -36.53 1.25 -14.29
C ASP A 193 -35.72 1.28 -12.98
N GLY A 194 -35.88 2.37 -12.22
CA GLY A 194 -34.76 3.03 -11.50
C GLY A 194 -34.68 2.88 -9.99
N SER A 195 -35.43 1.97 -9.35
CA SER A 195 -35.45 1.91 -7.88
C SER A 195 -35.18 0.51 -7.28
N ILE A 196 -35.56 -0.58 -7.96
CA ILE A 196 -35.39 -1.95 -7.44
C ILE A 196 -34.14 -2.64 -8.03
N ARG A 197 -33.62 -2.16 -9.17
CA ARG A 197 -32.45 -2.76 -9.86
C ARG A 197 -31.12 -2.46 -9.17
N SER A 198 -31.03 -1.42 -8.35
CA SER A 198 -29.77 -1.02 -7.70
C SER A 198 -29.33 -2.07 -6.68
N GLN A 199 -30.24 -2.57 -5.84
CA GLN A 199 -29.91 -3.53 -4.77
C GLN A 199 -29.52 -4.92 -5.30
N ILE A 200 -30.29 -5.48 -6.25
CA ILE A 200 -30.02 -6.82 -6.80
C ILE A 200 -28.75 -6.81 -7.68
N SER A 201 -28.52 -5.72 -8.44
CA SER A 201 -27.27 -5.60 -9.20
C SER A 201 -26.07 -5.34 -8.31
N SER A 202 -26.18 -4.51 -7.25
CA SER A 202 -25.10 -4.31 -6.30
C SER A 202 -24.74 -5.60 -5.57
N GLU A 203 -25.74 -6.39 -5.13
CA GLU A 203 -25.52 -7.67 -4.45
C GLU A 203 -24.72 -8.65 -5.32
N SER A 204 -25.07 -8.76 -6.60
CA SER A 204 -24.33 -9.61 -7.55
C SER A 204 -22.90 -9.14 -7.84
N ILE A 205 -22.63 -7.83 -7.76
CA ILE A 205 -21.32 -7.25 -8.10
C ILE A 205 -20.32 -7.42 -6.95
N PHE A 206 -20.78 -7.39 -5.70
CA PHE A 206 -19.90 -7.61 -4.52
C PHE A 206 -19.76 -9.09 -4.13
N ALA A 207 -20.37 -10.01 -4.87
CA ALA A 207 -20.30 -11.44 -4.62
C ALA A 207 -18.98 -12.08 -5.10
N MET A 208 -18.61 -13.20 -4.49
CA MET A 208 -17.40 -13.98 -4.84
C MET A 208 -17.37 -14.35 -6.33
N GLY A 209 -18.51 -14.73 -6.92
CA GLY A 209 -18.58 -15.10 -8.34
C GLY A 209 -18.22 -13.95 -9.29
N ALA A 210 -18.48 -12.70 -8.93
CA ALA A 210 -18.06 -11.54 -9.74
C ALA A 210 -16.56 -11.32 -9.69
N LEU A 211 -15.94 -11.52 -8.52
CA LEU A 211 -14.48 -11.47 -8.36
C LEU A 211 -13.81 -12.58 -9.18
N GLU A 212 -14.28 -13.83 -9.04
CA GLU A 212 -13.73 -14.97 -9.79
C GLU A 212 -13.87 -14.79 -11.30
N TYR A 213 -15.01 -14.29 -11.77
CA TYR A 213 -15.21 -13.96 -13.18
C TYR A 213 -14.18 -12.94 -13.70
N VAL A 214 -13.85 -11.90 -12.92
CA VAL A 214 -12.82 -10.93 -13.30
C VAL A 214 -11.43 -11.55 -13.27
N LEU A 215 -11.13 -12.36 -12.25
CA LEU A 215 -9.84 -13.05 -12.13
C LEU A 215 -9.58 -14.00 -13.30
N GLU A 216 -10.60 -14.72 -13.77
CA GLU A 216 -10.50 -15.66 -14.90
C GLU A 216 -10.42 -14.94 -16.25
N ARG A 217 -11.21 -13.88 -16.44
CA ARG A 217 -11.38 -13.27 -17.77
C ARG A 217 -10.41 -12.14 -18.06
N ASN A 218 -10.21 -11.23 -17.11
CA ASN A 218 -9.28 -10.12 -17.27
C ASN A 218 -8.86 -9.55 -15.91
N PRO A 219 -7.83 -10.14 -15.26
CA PRO A 219 -7.34 -9.69 -13.96
C PRO A 219 -6.51 -8.39 -14.03
N GLU A 220 -6.07 -7.95 -15.22
CA GLU A 220 -5.12 -6.85 -15.38
C GLU A 220 -5.61 -5.51 -14.77
N PRO A 221 -6.86 -5.05 -15.01
CA PRO A 221 -7.33 -3.80 -14.42
C PRO A 221 -7.40 -3.86 -12.89
N LEU A 222 -7.74 -5.02 -12.33
CA LEU A 222 -7.78 -5.24 -10.88
C LEU A 222 -6.37 -5.26 -10.30
N GLN A 223 -5.42 -5.89 -10.98
CA GLN A 223 -4.01 -5.91 -10.58
C GLN A 223 -3.36 -4.52 -10.63
N GLN A 224 -3.63 -3.73 -11.68
CA GLN A 224 -3.11 -2.36 -11.77
C GLN A 224 -3.69 -1.48 -10.66
N PHE A 225 -4.98 -1.63 -10.37
CA PHE A 225 -5.61 -0.92 -9.25
C PHE A 225 -5.01 -1.33 -7.92
N SER A 226 -4.88 -2.64 -7.65
CA SER A 226 -4.33 -3.13 -6.39
C SER A 226 -2.86 -2.74 -6.23
N ALA A 227 -2.04 -2.77 -7.28
CA ALA A 227 -0.64 -2.39 -7.22
C ALA A 227 -0.42 -0.86 -7.06
N LEU A 228 -1.13 -0.05 -7.85
CA LEU A 228 -0.85 1.40 -7.94
C LEU A 228 -1.65 2.27 -6.98
N ARG A 229 -2.77 1.75 -6.45
CA ARG A 229 -3.73 2.55 -5.66
C ARG A 229 -3.99 1.97 -4.29
N ASP A 230 -4.21 0.66 -4.21
CA ASP A 230 -4.52 -0.01 -2.94
C ASP A 230 -3.29 -0.60 -2.23
N PHE A 231 -2.14 -0.64 -2.92
CA PHE A 231 -0.87 -1.25 -2.46
C PHE A 231 -1.02 -2.68 -1.95
N SER A 232 -1.87 -3.47 -2.63
CA SER A 232 -2.22 -4.86 -2.33
C SER A 232 -2.06 -5.76 -3.57
N GLY A 233 -1.15 -5.36 -4.46
CA GLY A 233 -0.90 -5.98 -5.76
C GLY A 233 -0.47 -7.45 -5.67
N GLU A 234 0.24 -7.79 -4.60
CA GLU A 234 0.75 -9.14 -4.30
C GLU A 234 -0.36 -10.18 -4.23
N ASN A 235 -1.54 -9.82 -3.69
CA ASN A 235 -2.66 -10.74 -3.57
C ASN A 235 -3.19 -11.18 -4.93
N ILE A 236 -3.33 -10.24 -5.88
CA ILE A 236 -3.79 -10.54 -7.24
C ILE A 236 -2.68 -11.24 -8.04
N ALA A 237 -1.43 -10.84 -7.83
CA ALA A 237 -0.28 -11.45 -8.48
C ALA A 237 -0.05 -12.90 -8.04
N PHE A 238 -0.41 -13.27 -6.81
CA PHE A 238 -0.37 -14.64 -6.28
C PHE A 238 -1.46 -15.56 -6.86
N LEU A 239 -2.69 -15.03 -7.03
CA LEU A 239 -3.82 -15.84 -7.52
C LEU A 239 -3.65 -16.31 -8.97
N ARG A 240 -2.92 -15.56 -9.81
CA ARG A 240 -2.71 -15.91 -11.23
C ARG A 240 -1.81 -17.15 -11.41
N PRO A 241 -0.59 -17.22 -10.86
CA PRO A 241 0.23 -18.43 -10.93
C PRO A 241 -0.45 -19.65 -10.33
N ILE A 242 -1.29 -19.49 -9.30
CA ILE A 242 -2.06 -20.60 -8.73
C ILE A 242 -3.09 -21.13 -9.72
N SER A 243 -3.84 -20.26 -10.39
CA SER A 243 -4.83 -20.71 -11.38
C SER A 243 -4.13 -21.39 -12.56
N GLU A 244 -3.00 -20.87 -13.04
CA GLU A 244 -2.18 -21.49 -14.09
C GLU A 244 -1.59 -22.84 -13.65
N TRP A 245 -1.10 -22.93 -12.42
CA TRP A 245 -0.59 -24.16 -11.83
C TRP A 245 -1.69 -25.21 -11.68
N LYS A 246 -2.90 -24.81 -11.29
CA LYS A 246 -4.07 -25.71 -11.19
C LYS A 246 -4.56 -26.18 -12.56
N LEU A 247 -4.65 -25.27 -13.54
CA LEU A 247 -5.11 -25.59 -14.89
C LEU A 247 -4.17 -26.51 -15.65
N SER A 248 -2.87 -26.47 -15.34
CA SER A 248 -1.92 -27.34 -16.00
C SER A 248 -2.06 -28.80 -15.55
N LEU A 249 -2.82 -29.14 -14.49
CA LEU A 249 -2.95 -30.53 -14.01
C LEU A 249 -3.51 -31.48 -15.10
N PRO A 250 -2.81 -32.59 -15.42
CA PRO A 250 -3.38 -33.65 -16.26
C PRO A 250 -4.49 -34.40 -15.50
N ALA A 251 -5.58 -34.74 -16.18
CA ALA A 251 -6.70 -35.49 -15.60
C ALA A 251 -6.34 -36.94 -15.14
N SER A 252 -5.13 -37.43 -15.42
CA SER A 252 -4.73 -38.83 -15.22
C SER A 252 -4.15 -39.17 -13.84
N VAL A 253 -3.99 -38.21 -12.91
CA VAL A 253 -3.43 -38.47 -11.58
C VAL A 253 -4.46 -39.07 -10.59
N ARG A 254 -5.68 -39.38 -11.04
CA ARG A 254 -6.76 -40.04 -10.25
C ARG A 254 -6.92 -41.55 -10.51
N GLY A 255 -5.99 -42.19 -11.23
CA GLY A 255 -6.04 -43.63 -11.51
C GLY A 255 -5.50 -44.50 -10.37
N PRO A 256 -6.00 -45.75 -10.21
CA PRO A 256 -5.52 -46.66 -9.17
C PRO A 256 -4.04 -47.00 -9.37
N LYS A 257 -3.27 -46.87 -8.27
CA LYS A 257 -1.84 -47.19 -8.15
C LYS A 257 -1.53 -48.56 -8.76
N ASN A 258 -0.96 -48.60 -9.96
CA ASN A 258 -0.15 -49.71 -10.46
C ASN A 258 0.66 -49.22 -11.68
N GLN A 259 1.99 -49.26 -11.55
CA GLN A 259 3.05 -48.76 -12.45
C GLN A 259 3.42 -47.29 -12.28
N VAL A 260 4.54 -47.06 -11.58
CA VAL A 260 5.24 -45.78 -11.48
C VAL A 260 6.08 -45.66 -12.75
N ASP A 261 5.50 -45.05 -13.78
CA ASP A 261 6.26 -44.71 -14.99
C ASP A 261 7.20 -43.53 -14.70
N SER A 262 8.44 -43.58 -15.21
CA SER A 262 9.42 -42.47 -15.16
C SER A 262 8.81 -41.13 -15.59
N ALA A 263 7.91 -41.17 -16.57
CA ALA A 263 7.19 -40.00 -17.07
C ALA A 263 6.23 -39.39 -16.02
N THR A 264 5.63 -40.21 -15.14
CA THR A 264 4.76 -39.70 -14.07
C THR A 264 5.61 -39.06 -12.96
N GLN A 265 6.79 -39.62 -12.67
CA GLN A 265 7.72 -39.03 -11.71
C GLN A 265 8.24 -37.67 -12.20
N GLU A 266 8.67 -37.56 -13.46
CA GLU A 266 9.10 -36.27 -14.05
C GLU A 266 8.01 -35.20 -13.99
N LEU A 267 6.76 -35.55 -14.29
CA LEU A 267 5.62 -34.63 -14.18
C LEU A 267 5.38 -34.16 -12.75
N VAL A 268 5.54 -35.02 -11.74
CA VAL A 268 5.38 -34.64 -10.33
C VAL A 268 6.53 -33.72 -9.88
N HIS A 269 7.76 -33.94 -10.36
CA HIS A 269 8.87 -33.01 -10.12
C HIS A 269 8.65 -31.65 -10.77
N GLU A 270 8.14 -31.61 -12.01
CA GLU A 270 7.80 -30.35 -12.67
C GLU A 270 6.71 -29.59 -11.90
N ARG A 271 5.67 -30.29 -11.41
CA ARG A 271 4.61 -29.74 -10.56
C ARG A 271 5.14 -29.14 -9.28
N PHE A 272 6.00 -29.90 -8.60
CA PHE A 272 6.59 -29.48 -7.34
C PHE A 272 7.47 -28.25 -7.55
N ASN A 273 8.29 -28.23 -8.60
CA ASN A 273 9.11 -27.07 -8.94
C ASN A 273 8.29 -25.82 -9.28
N SER A 274 7.20 -25.99 -10.03
CA SER A 274 6.27 -24.88 -10.30
C SER A 274 5.61 -24.38 -9.01
N ALA A 275 5.18 -25.26 -8.12
CA ALA A 275 4.62 -24.89 -6.82
C ALA A 275 5.66 -24.20 -5.91
N LEU A 276 6.88 -24.71 -5.92
CA LEU A 276 8.00 -24.16 -5.16
C LEU A 276 8.31 -22.71 -5.59
N ARG A 277 8.25 -22.41 -6.89
CA ARG A 277 8.40 -21.03 -7.40
C ARG A 277 7.32 -20.10 -6.88
N ILE A 278 6.06 -20.57 -6.81
CA ILE A 278 4.96 -19.78 -6.24
C ILE A 278 5.23 -19.50 -4.76
N TYR A 279 5.65 -20.52 -4.01
CA TYR A 279 6.01 -20.35 -2.61
C TYR A 279 7.15 -19.35 -2.42
N THR A 280 8.24 -19.45 -3.18
CA THR A 280 9.40 -18.56 -3.02
C THR A 280 9.10 -17.12 -3.45
N ASN A 281 8.21 -16.91 -4.42
CA ASN A 281 7.92 -15.58 -4.95
C ASN A 281 6.86 -14.82 -4.12
N PHE A 282 5.92 -15.52 -3.49
CA PHE A 282 4.77 -14.89 -2.84
C PHE A 282 4.57 -15.24 -1.36
N VAL A 283 5.08 -16.38 -0.89
CA VAL A 283 4.75 -16.89 0.47
C VAL A 283 5.95 -16.82 1.41
N SER A 284 7.15 -17.15 0.93
CA SER A 284 8.31 -17.31 1.80
C SER A 284 8.72 -16.01 2.50
N ALA A 285 8.89 -16.08 3.81
CA ALA A 285 9.42 -14.99 4.64
C ALA A 285 10.84 -14.53 4.27
N ARG A 286 11.58 -15.36 3.52
CA ARG A 286 13.00 -15.15 3.19
C ARG A 286 13.22 -14.72 1.74
N TYR A 287 12.43 -15.27 0.82
CA TYR A 287 12.68 -15.14 -0.61
C TYR A 287 11.68 -14.21 -1.30
N ALA A 288 10.45 -14.09 -0.80
CA ALA A 288 9.43 -13.28 -1.44
C ALA A 288 9.69 -11.79 -1.18
N GLU A 289 9.70 -10.99 -2.25
CA GLU A 289 9.82 -9.52 -2.17
C GLU A 289 8.58 -8.90 -1.53
N PHE A 290 7.40 -9.36 -1.93
CA PHE A 290 6.11 -8.96 -1.39
C PHE A 290 5.33 -10.19 -0.96
N GLN A 291 5.33 -10.45 0.35
CA GLN A 291 4.65 -11.62 0.93
C GLN A 291 3.14 -11.41 1.00
N VAL A 292 2.37 -12.44 0.61
CA VAL A 292 0.92 -12.44 0.80
C VAL A 292 0.55 -12.60 2.27
N ASN A 293 -0.53 -11.95 2.68
CA ASN A 293 -0.99 -11.98 4.07
C ASN A 293 -1.78 -13.26 4.35
N LEU A 294 -1.06 -14.32 4.76
CA LEU A 294 -1.63 -15.61 5.14
C LEU A 294 -1.70 -15.79 6.65
N SER A 295 -2.62 -16.65 7.09
CA SER A 295 -2.68 -17.06 8.50
C SER A 295 -1.42 -17.85 8.88
N SER A 296 -1.00 -17.80 10.15
CA SER A 296 0.15 -18.60 10.60
C SER A 296 -0.03 -20.10 10.37
N HIS A 297 -1.28 -20.58 10.32
CA HIS A 297 -1.58 -21.97 10.03
C HIS A 297 -1.24 -22.33 8.59
N ASP A 298 -1.76 -21.54 7.63
CA ASP A 298 -1.57 -21.82 6.20
C ASP A 298 -0.12 -21.58 5.77
N LEU A 299 0.50 -20.55 6.34
CA LEU A 299 1.93 -20.27 6.13
C LEU A 299 2.80 -21.44 6.60
N LYS A 300 2.57 -21.97 7.81
CA LYS A 300 3.33 -23.13 8.32
C LYS A 300 3.10 -24.39 7.48
N LYS A 301 1.87 -24.62 7.01
CA LYS A 301 1.56 -25.75 6.11
C LYS A 301 2.44 -25.68 4.86
N LEU A 302 2.55 -24.51 4.24
CA LEU A 302 3.38 -24.30 3.05
C LEU A 302 4.89 -24.32 3.37
N GLU A 303 5.31 -23.76 4.50
CA GLU A 303 6.72 -23.81 4.95
C GLU A 303 7.19 -25.26 5.17
N ASN A 304 6.37 -26.10 5.81
CA ASN A 304 6.72 -27.50 6.07
C ASN A 304 7.00 -28.29 4.78
N VAL A 305 6.32 -27.95 3.69
CA VAL A 305 6.48 -28.61 2.38
C VAL A 305 7.62 -28.00 1.57
N PHE A 306 7.75 -26.67 1.53
CA PHE A 306 8.60 -26.01 0.53
C PHE A 306 9.89 -25.40 1.08
N GLU A 307 10.00 -25.10 2.38
CA GLU A 307 11.14 -24.34 2.92
C GLU A 307 12.49 -25.08 2.76
N THR A 308 12.50 -26.40 2.97
CA THR A 308 13.72 -27.21 2.82
C THR A 308 14.21 -27.21 1.37
N SER A 309 13.29 -27.39 0.41
CA SER A 309 13.60 -27.37 -1.02
C SER A 309 14.00 -25.97 -1.48
N ALA A 310 13.34 -24.93 -0.97
CA ALA A 310 13.68 -23.54 -1.24
C ALA A 310 15.10 -23.21 -0.76
N ARG A 311 15.47 -23.63 0.45
CA ARG A 311 16.83 -23.42 0.98
C ARG A 311 17.91 -24.13 0.16
N THR A 312 17.58 -25.30 -0.37
CA THR A 312 18.51 -26.09 -1.20
C THR A 312 18.81 -25.38 -2.52
N ILE A 313 17.81 -24.75 -3.15
CA ILE A 313 17.98 -24.06 -4.44
C ILE A 313 18.52 -22.64 -4.26
N TYR A 314 17.91 -21.86 -3.38
CA TYR A 314 18.12 -20.41 -3.28
C TYR A 314 19.16 -20.01 -2.21
N GLY A 315 19.69 -21.00 -1.49
CA GLY A 315 20.66 -20.82 -0.40
C GLY A 315 20.04 -20.22 0.85
N GLU A 316 20.82 -20.14 1.94
CA GLU A 316 20.33 -19.65 3.22
C GLU A 316 20.27 -18.10 3.24
N LYS A 317 19.08 -17.55 3.00
CA LYS A 317 18.80 -16.12 3.19
C LYS A 317 18.19 -15.85 4.57
N ARG A 318 18.51 -14.70 5.16
CA ARG A 318 17.90 -14.26 6.43
C ARG A 318 16.44 -13.88 6.20
N ALA A 319 15.53 -14.37 7.05
CA ALA A 319 14.14 -13.94 7.03
C ALA A 319 14.05 -12.44 7.31
N VAL A 320 13.24 -11.74 6.51
CA VAL A 320 12.99 -10.29 6.72
C VAL A 320 12.06 -10.15 7.91
N ASP A 321 12.43 -9.30 8.86
CA ASP A 321 11.56 -8.98 10.00
C ASP A 321 10.34 -8.18 9.49
N PRO A 322 9.11 -8.65 9.69
CA PRO A 322 7.90 -7.92 9.30
C PRO A 322 7.80 -6.53 9.96
N ALA A 323 8.45 -6.32 11.10
CA ALA A 323 8.50 -5.03 11.77
C ALA A 323 9.53 -4.05 11.16
N LEU A 324 10.46 -4.55 10.34
CA LEU A 324 11.54 -3.76 9.72
C LEU A 324 11.70 -4.06 8.21
N PRO A 325 10.61 -4.02 7.40
CA PRO A 325 10.63 -4.47 6.01
C PRO A 325 11.58 -3.66 5.10
N PHE A 326 11.90 -2.42 5.49
CA PHE A 326 12.77 -1.51 4.73
C PHE A 326 14.24 -1.50 5.19
N GLU A 327 14.62 -2.30 6.18
CA GLU A 327 16.02 -2.34 6.66
C GLU A 327 16.97 -2.91 5.60
N SER A 328 16.49 -3.89 4.83
CA SER A 328 17.26 -4.54 3.76
C SER A 328 17.62 -3.60 2.61
N PHE A 329 16.76 -2.61 2.32
CA PHE A 329 16.91 -1.73 1.15
C PHE A 329 18.13 -0.79 1.21
N MET A 330 18.73 -0.60 2.39
CA MET A 330 19.91 0.27 2.57
C MET A 330 21.24 -0.47 2.59
N MET A 331 21.26 -1.82 2.66
CA MET A 331 22.50 -2.59 2.84
C MET A 331 23.08 -3.14 1.53
N THR A 332 22.48 -2.84 0.38
CA THR A 332 23.09 -3.00 -0.94
C THR A 332 23.97 -1.78 -1.24
N SER A 333 25.16 -1.74 -0.65
CA SER A 333 26.20 -0.77 -1.03
C SER A 333 26.57 -0.98 -2.51
N PRO A 334 26.69 0.09 -3.34
CA PRO A 334 27.11 -0.01 -4.73
C PRO A 334 28.62 -0.24 -4.80
N ALA A 335 29.08 -1.42 -4.38
CA ALA A 335 30.47 -1.81 -4.50
C ALA A 335 30.68 -2.52 -5.85
N ASN A 336 31.13 -1.71 -6.82
CA ASN A 336 31.99 -2.08 -7.94
C ASN A 336 31.42 -3.06 -9.00
N VAL A 337 30.80 -2.49 -10.04
CA VAL A 337 30.83 -3.11 -11.37
C VAL A 337 30.98 -2.03 -12.45
N ASN A 338 32.15 -2.01 -13.08
CA ASN A 338 32.42 -1.24 -14.28
C ASN A 338 31.66 -1.87 -15.46
N SER A 339 30.62 -1.20 -15.96
CA SER A 339 30.13 -1.45 -17.32
C SER A 339 29.62 -0.16 -17.95
N SER A 340 30.45 0.38 -18.82
CA SER A 340 30.17 1.42 -19.80
C SER A 340 28.99 1.07 -20.71
N GLY A 341 28.07 2.01 -20.93
CA GLY A 341 27.05 1.91 -21.97
C GLY A 341 25.77 2.68 -21.62
N ALA A 342 25.51 3.77 -22.33
CA ALA A 342 24.41 4.69 -22.12
C ALA A 342 23.01 4.05 -22.28
N SER A 343 22.08 4.37 -21.37
CA SER A 343 20.77 4.96 -21.72
C SER A 343 20.05 5.47 -20.48
N ALA A 344 19.37 6.59 -20.65
CA ALA A 344 18.61 7.30 -19.62
C ALA A 344 17.15 6.81 -19.60
N HIS A 345 16.87 5.62 -19.05
CA HIS A 345 15.55 5.26 -18.52
C HIS A 345 15.65 3.95 -17.72
N GLY A 346 15.01 3.93 -16.55
CA GLY A 346 14.74 2.78 -15.66
C GLY A 346 15.64 1.56 -15.73
N SER A 347 16.46 1.33 -14.70
CA SER A 347 16.85 -0.04 -14.31
C SER A 347 17.54 -0.06 -12.94
N GLU A 348 16.74 0.03 -11.88
CA GLU A 348 17.13 -0.54 -10.57
C GLU A 348 16.80 -2.04 -10.53
N ASN A 349 15.92 -2.48 -11.45
CA ASN A 349 15.46 -3.86 -11.56
C ASN A 349 16.54 -4.79 -12.16
N GLY A 350 17.46 -4.30 -13.00
CA GLY A 350 18.36 -5.17 -13.77
C GLY A 350 19.34 -6.04 -12.96
N ILE A 351 19.76 -5.62 -11.76
CA ILE A 351 20.73 -6.38 -10.95
C ILE A 351 20.04 -7.48 -10.13
N ILE A 352 18.83 -7.21 -9.63
CA ILE A 352 18.02 -8.21 -8.91
C ILE A 352 17.42 -9.21 -9.91
N THR A 353 16.95 -8.73 -11.07
CA THR A 353 16.44 -9.57 -12.16
C THR A 353 17.49 -10.56 -12.64
N ALA A 354 18.78 -10.21 -12.74
CA ALA A 354 19.82 -11.17 -13.13
C ALA A 354 20.04 -12.29 -12.08
N SER A 355 19.95 -11.99 -10.78
CA SER A 355 20.08 -12.99 -9.72
C SER A 355 18.84 -13.90 -9.60
N ILE A 356 17.65 -13.34 -9.86
CA ILE A 356 16.39 -14.10 -9.92
C ILE A 356 16.35 -14.95 -11.19
N GLU A 357 16.74 -14.43 -12.35
CA GLU A 357 16.78 -15.16 -13.65
C GLU A 357 17.76 -16.34 -13.65
N VAL A 358 18.89 -16.23 -12.94
CA VAL A 358 19.83 -17.36 -12.78
C VAL A 358 19.26 -18.43 -11.83
N SER A 359 18.54 -18.02 -10.79
CA SER A 359 17.91 -18.94 -9.84
C SER A 359 16.59 -19.54 -10.36
N ASP A 360 15.91 -18.86 -11.29
CA ASP A 360 14.66 -19.31 -11.91
C ASP A 360 14.88 -20.54 -12.82
N ARG A 361 16.12 -20.79 -13.24
CA ARG A 361 16.51 -21.99 -14.02
C ARG A 361 16.90 -23.20 -13.15
N ALA A 362 17.09 -23.02 -11.85
CA ALA A 362 17.46 -24.12 -10.96
C ALA A 362 16.21 -24.94 -10.58
N LEU A 363 16.22 -26.23 -10.92
CA LEU A 363 15.16 -27.18 -10.58
C LEU A 363 15.60 -28.03 -9.38
N TYR A 364 14.68 -28.24 -8.45
CA TYR A 364 14.80 -29.18 -7.36
C TYR A 364 14.64 -30.61 -7.88
N TRP A 365 15.68 -31.42 -7.67
CA TRP A 365 15.72 -32.83 -8.03
C TRP A 365 15.78 -33.77 -6.82
N GLY A 366 15.59 -33.25 -5.60
CA GLY A 366 15.56 -34.07 -4.39
C GLY A 366 14.19 -34.71 -4.14
N ASP A 367 14.07 -35.39 -3.00
CA ASP A 367 12.83 -36.07 -2.61
C ASP A 367 11.68 -35.07 -2.41
N ILE A 368 10.52 -35.40 -2.96
CA ILE A 368 9.29 -34.60 -2.83
C ILE A 368 8.61 -34.99 -1.51
N PRO A 369 8.28 -34.03 -0.63
CA PRO A 369 7.61 -34.32 0.64
C PRO A 369 6.27 -35.04 0.45
N GLU A 370 5.94 -35.97 1.36
CA GLU A 370 4.70 -36.76 1.31
C GLU A 370 3.44 -35.89 1.42
N ASP A 371 3.55 -34.73 2.07
CA ASP A 371 2.46 -33.77 2.29
C ASP A 371 2.14 -32.91 1.04
N PHE A 372 2.90 -33.06 -0.06
CA PHE A 372 2.63 -32.34 -1.31
C PHE A 372 1.48 -33.00 -2.09
N ASP A 373 0.40 -32.25 -2.28
CA ASP A 373 -0.76 -32.69 -3.09
C ASP A 373 -1.26 -31.61 -4.06
N GLY A 374 -2.22 -31.97 -4.91
CA GLY A 374 -2.83 -31.07 -5.89
C GLY A 374 -3.70 -29.96 -5.29
N SER A 375 -4.01 -30.04 -3.99
CA SER A 375 -4.81 -29.09 -3.21
C SER A 375 -3.96 -28.25 -2.25
N ILE A 376 -2.63 -28.29 -2.36
CA ILE A 376 -1.72 -27.69 -1.37
C ILE A 376 -1.97 -26.18 -1.17
N PHE A 377 -2.41 -25.49 -2.22
CA PHE A 377 -2.72 -24.06 -2.20
C PHE A 377 -4.20 -23.73 -1.98
N ASP A 378 -5.11 -24.70 -1.84
CA ASP A 378 -6.56 -24.44 -1.81
C ASP A 378 -6.96 -23.52 -0.65
N ASP A 379 -6.45 -23.80 0.55
CA ASP A 379 -6.72 -22.99 1.75
C ASP A 379 -6.15 -21.56 1.61
N ALA A 380 -4.93 -21.45 1.10
CA ALA A 380 -4.25 -20.18 0.89
C ALA A 380 -4.94 -19.34 -0.20
N GLU A 381 -5.33 -19.96 -1.32
CA GLU A 381 -6.08 -19.31 -2.39
C GLU A 381 -7.43 -18.80 -1.90
N ALA A 382 -8.18 -19.62 -1.16
CA ALA A 382 -9.47 -19.23 -0.59
C ALA A 382 -9.34 -18.07 0.40
N SER A 383 -8.32 -18.11 1.27
CA SER A 383 -8.01 -17.05 2.23
C SER A 383 -7.69 -15.72 1.52
N ILE A 384 -6.82 -15.75 0.51
CA ILE A 384 -6.46 -14.55 -0.26
C ILE A 384 -7.63 -14.04 -1.12
N LYS A 385 -8.42 -14.91 -1.74
CA LYS A 385 -9.66 -14.52 -2.45
C LYS A 385 -10.62 -13.79 -1.53
N TYR A 386 -10.83 -14.32 -0.32
CA TYR A 386 -11.69 -13.67 0.67
C TYR A 386 -11.12 -12.32 1.16
N LEU A 387 -9.80 -12.24 1.37
CA LEU A 387 -9.12 -10.99 1.72
C LEU A 387 -9.30 -9.92 0.63
N VAL A 388 -9.13 -10.29 -0.63
CA VAL A 388 -9.34 -9.42 -1.80
C VAL A 388 -10.81 -9.00 -1.89
N LEU A 389 -11.74 -9.95 -1.74
CA LEU A 389 -13.18 -9.70 -1.81
C LEU A 389 -13.65 -8.68 -0.75
N THR A 390 -13.10 -8.75 0.45
CA THR A 390 -13.53 -7.92 1.59
C THR A 390 -12.81 -6.57 1.68
N ASN A 391 -11.62 -6.42 1.10
CA ASN A 391 -10.83 -5.19 1.21
C ASN A 391 -10.62 -4.45 -0.12
N THR A 392 -10.11 -5.13 -1.14
CA THR A 392 -9.67 -4.50 -2.40
C THR A 392 -10.80 -4.41 -3.42
N TRP A 393 -11.58 -5.47 -3.56
CA TRP A 393 -12.70 -5.57 -4.49
C TRP A 393 -13.74 -4.44 -4.32
N PRO A 394 -14.20 -4.10 -3.10
CA PRO A 394 -15.21 -3.07 -2.93
C PRO A 394 -14.71 -1.68 -3.35
N LYS A 395 -13.42 -1.40 -3.12
CA LYS A 395 -12.76 -0.16 -3.54
C LYS A 395 -12.64 -0.10 -5.07
N PHE A 396 -12.26 -1.21 -5.70
CA PHE A 396 -12.15 -1.30 -7.16
C PHE A 396 -13.50 -1.07 -7.85
N VAL A 397 -14.55 -1.76 -7.38
CA VAL A 397 -15.92 -1.60 -7.91
C VAL A 397 -16.38 -0.15 -7.77
N LYS A 398 -16.19 0.46 -6.60
CA LYS A 398 -16.56 1.86 -6.36
C LYS A 398 -15.80 2.84 -7.24
N ASP A 399 -14.48 2.66 -7.42
CA ASP A 399 -13.66 3.50 -8.31
C ASP A 399 -14.11 3.40 -9.76
N LYS A 400 -14.43 2.19 -10.24
CA LYS A 400 -15.00 1.96 -11.58
C LYS A 400 -16.35 2.65 -11.77
N HIS A 401 -17.26 2.52 -10.80
CA HIS A 401 -18.56 3.20 -10.85
C HIS A 401 -18.43 4.72 -10.83
N CYS A 402 -17.57 5.29 -9.98
CA CYS A 402 -17.32 6.73 -9.97
C CYS A 402 -16.68 7.22 -11.29
N SER A 403 -15.76 6.44 -11.86
CA SER A 403 -15.14 6.77 -13.15
C SER A 403 -16.17 6.79 -14.28
N LEU A 404 -17.06 5.79 -14.34
CA LEU A 404 -18.10 5.69 -15.37
C LEU A 404 -19.16 6.79 -15.23
N ALA A 405 -19.61 7.09 -14.01
CA ALA A 405 -20.53 8.20 -13.77
C ALA A 405 -19.90 9.56 -14.14
N SER A 406 -18.59 9.72 -13.97
CA SER A 406 -17.88 10.94 -14.37
C SER A 406 -17.79 11.09 -15.89
N THR A 407 -17.60 10.00 -16.64
CA THR A 407 -17.61 10.03 -18.11
C THR A 407 -19.00 10.30 -18.68
N ASP A 408 -20.05 9.71 -18.10
CA ASP A 408 -21.44 9.92 -18.54
C ASP A 408 -21.89 11.38 -18.32
N ASN A 409 -21.41 12.01 -17.24
CA ASN A 409 -21.64 13.43 -16.96
C ASN A 409 -20.89 14.36 -17.94
N LEU A 410 -19.70 13.97 -18.40
CA LEU A 410 -18.97 14.71 -19.43
C LEU A 410 -19.64 14.58 -20.81
N GLU A 411 -20.11 13.39 -21.16
CA GLU A 411 -20.83 13.17 -22.43
C GLU A 411 -22.19 13.89 -22.44
N SER A 412 -22.93 13.87 -21.33
CA SER A 412 -24.19 14.61 -21.20
C SER A 412 -24.01 16.13 -21.25
N GLY A 413 -22.88 16.65 -20.76
CA GLY A 413 -22.52 18.07 -20.86
C GLY A 413 -22.23 18.53 -22.30
N ASN A 414 -21.68 17.64 -23.14
CA ASN A 414 -21.40 17.96 -24.55
C ASN A 414 -22.66 17.93 -25.44
N VAL A 415 -23.70 17.17 -25.07
CA VAL A 415 -24.96 17.11 -25.85
C VAL A 415 -25.78 18.41 -25.72
N ILE A 416 -25.62 19.16 -24.62
CA ILE A 416 -26.36 20.42 -24.38
C ILE A 416 -25.81 21.58 -25.24
N LEU A 417 -24.57 21.53 -25.72
CA LEU A 417 -23.99 22.59 -26.55
C LEU A 417 -24.25 22.45 -28.05
N THR A 418 -24.79 21.32 -28.52
CA THR A 418 -25.05 21.07 -29.97
C THR A 418 -26.49 21.30 -30.43
N THR A 419 -27.41 21.71 -29.56
CA THR A 419 -28.85 21.88 -29.92
C THR A 419 -29.35 23.33 -29.90
N ARG A 420 -28.47 24.32 -30.09
CA ARG A 420 -28.92 25.70 -30.33
C ARG A 420 -28.14 26.42 -31.43
N SER A 421 -28.42 26.03 -32.67
CA SER A 421 -28.33 26.90 -33.84
C SER A 421 -29.22 26.35 -34.95
N LYS A 422 -30.45 26.86 -35.02
CA LYS A 422 -31.15 27.23 -36.25
C LYS A 422 -32.11 28.35 -35.92
#